data_AF-A0A661XHE4-F1
#
_entry.id   AF-A0A661XHE4-F1
#
_cell.length_a   1.000
_cell.length_b   1.000
_cell.length_c   1.000
_cell.angle_alpha   90.00
_cell.angle_beta   90.00
_cell.angle_gamma   90.00
#
_symmetry.space_group_name_H-M   'P 1'
#
loop_
_entity.id
_entity.type
_entity.pdbx_description
1 polymer ?
#
loop_
_entity_poly.entity_id
_entity_poly.type
_entity_poly.pdbx_seq_one_letter_code
_entity_poly.pdbx_strand_id
1 'polypeptide(L)'
;MTDMKFLFASATSFDQNLANWDVSNVTEMRKMFDNATLSTSNYDSLLIGWNAQVLQPGVIFDGGNSQYCFAISERFAMMNDDSWVITDGDQDTSCTNCSLLVLSKEDNVGGTLRAAIGCAAAGDTILFANYLNGDTILLSLNVLMIDKEVSILVLDTFDLWIERESEGLIFNISPTGNLLLEGLEVIGVPNLAEPLILNTGNLSLKNISIHSSGDSSSMPVLDNRANLTIMGMSKINQQE
;
A
#
# COMPACT_ATOMS: atom_id res chain seq x y z
N MET A 1 10.55 1.39 26.98
CA MET A 1 10.37 0.38 28.07
C MET A 1 10.89 -0.94 27.51
N THR A 2 11.57 -1.79 28.29
CA THR A 2 12.22 -3.01 27.75
C THR A 2 11.45 -4.31 27.98
N ASP A 3 10.56 -4.32 28.97
CA ASP A 3 9.74 -5.47 29.38
C ASP A 3 8.26 -5.04 29.38
N MET A 4 7.42 -5.70 28.58
CA MET A 4 5.99 -5.44 28.47
C MET A 4 5.13 -6.71 28.72
N LYS A 5 5.66 -7.72 29.42
CA LYS A 5 4.88 -8.94 29.71
C LYS A 5 3.61 -8.64 30.48
N PHE A 6 2.55 -9.39 30.17
CA PHE A 6 1.25 -9.34 30.86
C PHE A 6 0.51 -8.00 30.84
N LEU A 7 0.96 -7.00 30.07
CA LEU A 7 0.48 -5.61 30.22
C LEU A 7 -1.04 -5.45 30.01
N PHE A 8 -1.63 -6.27 29.15
CA PHE A 8 -3.07 -6.34 28.88
C PHE A 8 -3.64 -7.75 29.14
N ALA A 9 -2.96 -8.58 29.93
CA ALA A 9 -3.43 -9.92 30.25
C ALA A 9 -4.79 -9.88 30.96
N SER A 10 -5.74 -10.67 30.48
CA SER A 10 -7.14 -10.72 30.92
C SER A 10 -7.93 -9.41 30.80
N ALA A 11 -7.42 -8.42 30.05
CA ALA A 11 -8.11 -7.17 29.77
C ALA A 11 -9.17 -7.35 28.66
N THR A 12 -10.18 -8.19 28.89
CA THR A 12 -11.20 -8.60 27.89
C THR A 12 -12.08 -7.46 27.33
N SER A 13 -12.02 -6.27 27.92
CA SER A 13 -12.70 -5.05 27.42
C SER A 13 -11.75 -4.03 26.80
N PHE A 14 -10.45 -4.37 26.67
CA PHE A 14 -9.45 -3.51 26.05
C PHE A 14 -9.41 -3.75 24.54
N ASP A 15 -9.81 -2.73 23.79
CA ASP A 15 -9.71 -2.69 22.33
C ASP A 15 -9.40 -1.26 21.89
N GLN A 16 -8.13 -0.85 22.03
CA GLN A 16 -7.66 0.50 21.72
C GLN A 16 -6.51 0.44 20.72
N ASN A 17 -6.36 1.49 19.90
CA ASN A 17 -5.27 1.59 18.92
C ASN A 17 -3.92 1.77 19.63
N LEU A 18 -2.97 0.89 19.31
CA LEU A 18 -1.61 0.84 19.88
C LEU A 18 -0.50 1.10 18.84
N ALA A 19 -0.85 1.46 17.60
CA ALA A 19 0.10 1.67 16.49
C ALA A 19 1.26 2.61 16.83
N ASN A 20 0.96 3.69 17.57
CA ASN A 20 1.92 4.74 17.91
C ASN A 20 2.76 4.45 19.17
N TRP A 21 2.73 3.23 19.70
CA TRP A 21 3.56 2.86 20.86
C TRP A 21 5.01 2.59 20.44
N ASP A 22 5.96 3.23 21.13
CA ASP A 22 7.39 2.96 20.95
C ASP A 22 7.75 1.58 21.54
N VAL A 23 8.04 0.64 20.64
CA VAL A 23 8.46 -0.73 20.94
C VAL A 23 9.89 -1.03 20.50
N SER A 24 10.60 -0.05 19.92
CA SER A 24 11.96 -0.17 19.38
C SER A 24 13.02 -0.71 20.35
N ASN A 25 12.77 -0.56 21.65
CA ASN A 25 13.65 -0.99 22.74
C ASN A 25 13.08 -2.15 23.56
N VAL A 26 11.95 -2.74 23.15
CA VAL A 26 11.34 -3.87 23.88
C VAL A 26 12.07 -5.16 23.52
N THR A 27 12.44 -5.92 24.54
CA THR A 27 13.10 -7.23 24.38
C THR A 27 12.17 -8.40 24.74
N GLU A 28 10.96 -8.12 25.24
CA GLU A 28 10.13 -9.12 25.91
C GLU A 28 8.65 -8.71 25.98
N MET A 29 7.76 -9.52 25.38
CA MET A 29 6.30 -9.30 25.34
C MET A 29 5.47 -10.57 25.58
N ARG A 30 6.04 -11.62 26.22
CA ARG A 30 5.26 -12.84 26.54
C ARG A 30 3.97 -12.52 27.29
N LYS A 31 2.87 -13.16 26.88
CA LYS A 31 1.54 -13.03 27.51
C LYS A 31 0.97 -11.61 27.55
N MET A 32 1.42 -10.71 26.66
CA MET A 32 0.95 -9.32 26.64
C MET A 32 -0.58 -9.21 26.52
N PHE A 33 -1.21 -10.02 25.66
CA PHE A 33 -2.67 -10.12 25.50
C PHE A 33 -3.24 -11.49 25.89
N ASP A 34 -2.65 -12.18 26.87
CA ASP A 34 -3.12 -13.49 27.35
C ASP A 34 -4.57 -13.39 27.89
N ASN A 35 -5.54 -14.04 27.23
CA ASN A 35 -6.99 -13.88 27.44
C ASN A 35 -7.53 -12.46 27.17
N ALA A 36 -6.93 -11.73 26.23
CA ALA A 36 -7.48 -10.54 25.60
C ALA A 36 -7.54 -10.71 24.07
N THR A 37 -8.33 -9.87 23.41
CA THR A 37 -8.55 -9.90 21.96
C THR A 37 -8.80 -8.47 21.49
N LEU A 38 -7.96 -7.98 20.59
CA LEU A 38 -8.19 -6.73 19.86
C LEU A 38 -9.08 -7.00 18.64
N SER A 39 -9.82 -5.98 18.20
CA SER A 39 -10.48 -6.02 16.90
C SER A 39 -9.46 -6.05 15.76
N THR A 40 -9.84 -6.64 14.62
CA THR A 40 -8.96 -6.77 13.44
C THR A 40 -8.35 -5.43 13.01
N SER A 41 -9.13 -4.35 13.01
CA SER A 41 -8.66 -3.00 12.69
C SER A 41 -7.59 -2.48 13.67
N ASN A 42 -7.75 -2.70 14.98
CA ASN A 42 -6.76 -2.29 15.97
C ASN A 42 -5.52 -3.19 15.94
N TYR A 43 -5.67 -4.48 15.63
CA TYR A 43 -4.55 -5.42 15.53
C TYR A 43 -3.72 -5.21 14.26
N ASP A 44 -4.37 -4.97 13.11
CA ASP A 44 -3.70 -4.53 11.88
C ASP A 44 -2.91 -3.24 12.15
N SER A 45 -3.55 -2.24 12.77
CA SER A 45 -2.90 -0.97 13.11
C SER A 45 -1.69 -1.15 14.03
N LEU A 46 -1.76 -2.06 15.00
CA LEU A 46 -0.67 -2.41 15.90
C LEU A 46 0.52 -3.00 15.12
N LEU A 47 0.29 -4.03 14.30
CA LEU A 47 1.34 -4.70 13.52
C LEU A 47 2.02 -3.71 12.56
N ILE A 48 1.23 -2.89 11.85
CA ILE A 48 1.74 -1.86 10.92
C ILE A 48 2.58 -0.81 11.65
N GLY A 49 2.05 -0.24 12.74
CA GLY A 49 2.73 0.83 13.48
C GLY A 49 3.99 0.38 14.22
N TRP A 50 4.08 -0.90 14.58
CA TRP A 50 5.25 -1.47 15.24
C TRP A 50 6.33 -1.88 14.23
N ASN A 51 5.96 -2.53 13.12
CA ASN A 51 6.91 -2.88 12.05
C ASN A 51 7.57 -1.66 11.37
N ALA A 52 6.94 -0.49 11.44
CA ALA A 52 7.53 0.77 10.98
C ALA A 52 8.70 1.31 11.84
N GLN A 53 9.08 0.61 12.91
CA GLN A 53 10.15 0.97 13.86
C GLN A 53 11.38 0.08 13.68
N VAL A 54 12.53 0.51 14.21
CA VAL A 54 13.71 -0.38 14.31
C VAL A 54 13.50 -1.29 15.53
N LEU A 55 13.16 -2.55 15.29
CA LEU A 55 12.83 -3.51 16.34
C LEU A 55 14.07 -4.21 16.91
N GLN A 56 13.93 -4.79 18.12
CA GLN A 56 14.92 -5.72 18.65
C GLN A 56 14.65 -7.12 18.08
N PRO A 57 15.70 -7.90 17.76
CA PRO A 57 15.51 -9.23 17.21
C PRO A 57 15.10 -10.25 18.28
N GLY A 58 14.31 -11.25 17.89
CA GLY A 58 14.01 -12.43 18.73
C GLY A 58 12.98 -12.21 19.84
N VAL A 59 12.16 -11.15 19.76
CA VAL A 59 11.11 -10.88 20.76
C VAL A 59 9.99 -11.91 20.63
N ILE A 60 9.51 -12.41 21.77
CA ILE A 60 8.31 -13.25 21.82
C ILE A 60 7.12 -12.35 22.14
N PHE A 61 6.16 -12.27 21.23
CA PHE A 61 4.94 -11.46 21.33
C PHE A 61 3.69 -12.35 21.34
N ASP A 62 2.82 -12.10 22.31
CA ASP A 62 1.55 -12.81 22.49
C ASP A 62 0.40 -11.81 22.28
N GLY A 63 -0.19 -11.86 21.08
CA GLY A 63 -1.34 -11.08 20.63
C GLY A 63 -2.70 -11.66 21.07
N GLY A 64 -2.71 -12.71 21.90
CA GLY A 64 -3.95 -13.33 22.37
C GLY A 64 -4.71 -14.03 21.24
N ASN A 65 -6.03 -13.85 21.17
CA ASN A 65 -6.84 -14.36 20.05
C ASN A 65 -7.12 -13.28 18.98
N SER A 66 -6.32 -12.21 18.94
CA SER A 66 -6.50 -11.11 17.99
C SER A 66 -6.19 -11.60 16.58
N GLN A 67 -7.10 -11.39 15.64
CA GLN A 67 -6.90 -11.75 14.23
C GLN A 67 -6.49 -10.50 13.44
N TYR A 68 -5.74 -10.68 12.36
CA TYR A 68 -5.39 -9.60 11.43
C TYR A 68 -6.13 -9.78 10.09
N CYS A 69 -6.49 -8.70 9.41
CA CYS A 69 -7.00 -8.76 8.05
C CYS A 69 -5.89 -8.41 7.05
N PHE A 70 -5.26 -7.25 7.25
CA PHE A 70 -4.50 -6.55 6.23
C PHE A 70 -3.00 -6.42 6.52
N ALA A 71 -2.56 -6.64 7.77
CA ALA A 71 -1.15 -6.53 8.19
C ALA A 71 -0.33 -7.82 8.00
N ILE A 72 -0.60 -8.60 6.93
CA ILE A 72 0.10 -9.88 6.69
C ILE A 72 1.59 -9.67 6.41
N SER A 73 1.94 -8.64 5.65
CA SER A 73 3.31 -8.32 5.25
C SER A 73 4.14 -7.92 6.46
N GLU A 74 3.59 -7.07 7.32
CA GLU A 74 4.24 -6.57 8.53
C GLU A 74 4.41 -7.66 9.58
N ARG A 75 3.39 -8.51 9.81
CA ARG A 75 3.54 -9.70 10.66
C ARG A 75 4.62 -10.64 10.12
N PHE A 76 4.67 -10.83 8.80
CA PHE A 76 5.68 -11.68 8.15
C PHE A 76 7.09 -11.09 8.29
N ALA A 77 7.27 -9.79 8.08
CA ALA A 77 8.55 -9.10 8.25
C ALA A 77 9.06 -9.21 9.70
N MET A 78 8.22 -8.85 10.69
CA MET A 78 8.56 -9.00 12.11
C MET A 78 9.02 -10.43 12.46
N MET A 79 8.37 -11.46 11.88
CA MET A 79 8.73 -12.86 12.13
C MET A 79 10.01 -13.33 11.43
N ASN A 80 10.31 -12.84 10.22
CA ASN A 80 11.43 -13.35 9.41
C ASN A 80 12.68 -12.48 9.51
N ASP A 81 12.51 -11.16 9.46
CA ASP A 81 13.62 -10.20 9.43
C ASP A 81 14.08 -9.88 10.86
N ASP A 82 13.14 -9.54 11.75
CA ASP A 82 13.41 -9.35 13.18
C ASP A 82 13.38 -10.66 13.98
N SER A 83 13.10 -11.81 13.35
CA SER A 83 13.05 -13.12 14.03
C SER A 83 12.06 -13.19 15.21
N TRP A 84 10.98 -12.41 15.22
CA TRP A 84 9.98 -12.44 16.29
C TRP A 84 9.20 -13.76 16.30
N VAL A 85 8.80 -14.19 17.49
CA VAL A 85 7.85 -15.29 17.67
C VAL A 85 6.52 -14.69 18.06
N ILE A 86 5.63 -14.53 17.07
CA ILE A 86 4.28 -14.01 17.26
C ILE A 86 3.32 -15.19 17.47
N THR A 87 2.47 -15.09 18.49
CA THR A 87 1.32 -15.98 18.72
C THR A 87 0.06 -15.14 18.80
N ASP A 88 -0.89 -15.37 17.90
CA ASP A 88 -2.12 -14.61 17.77
C ASP A 88 -3.25 -15.49 17.20
N GLY A 89 -4.37 -14.89 16.77
CA GLY A 89 -5.51 -15.58 16.17
C GLY A 89 -5.40 -15.88 14.66
N ASP A 90 -4.20 -15.73 14.08
CA ASP A 90 -3.92 -15.81 12.64
C ASP A 90 -4.78 -14.84 11.78
N GLN A 91 -4.71 -14.96 10.45
CA GLN A 91 -5.46 -14.11 9.53
C GLN A 91 -6.97 -14.43 9.58
N ASP A 92 -7.81 -13.41 9.69
CA ASP A 92 -9.26 -13.57 9.54
C ASP A 92 -9.61 -13.80 8.06
N THR A 93 -10.06 -15.02 7.75
CA THR A 93 -10.42 -15.44 6.39
C THR A 93 -11.71 -14.81 5.85
N SER A 94 -12.44 -14.03 6.65
CA SER A 94 -13.65 -13.32 6.25
C SER A 94 -13.41 -11.90 5.71
N CYS A 95 -12.17 -11.39 5.75
CA CYS A 95 -11.82 -10.06 5.26
C CYS A 95 -11.82 -9.99 3.72
N THR A 96 -12.98 -9.65 3.12
CA THR A 96 -13.15 -9.68 1.65
C THR A 96 -12.82 -8.37 0.91
N ASN A 97 -12.69 -7.25 1.63
CA ASN A 97 -12.51 -5.92 1.02
C ASN A 97 -11.19 -5.30 1.50
N CYS A 98 -10.16 -5.29 0.64
CA CYS A 98 -8.92 -4.56 0.89
C CYS A 98 -8.97 -3.19 0.19
N SER A 99 -8.62 -2.12 0.91
CA SER A 99 -8.43 -0.78 0.34
C SER A 99 -6.97 -0.39 0.48
N LEU A 100 -6.31 -0.07 -0.62
CA LEU A 100 -4.92 0.40 -0.63
C LEU A 100 -4.88 1.85 -0.11
N LEU A 101 -4.30 2.06 1.07
CA LEU A 101 -4.08 3.37 1.68
C LEU A 101 -2.61 3.75 1.56
N VAL A 102 -2.28 4.65 0.64
CA VAL A 102 -0.92 5.20 0.49
C VAL A 102 -0.76 6.38 1.46
N LEU A 103 0.29 6.37 2.28
CA LEU A 103 0.60 7.46 3.19
C LEU A 103 1.92 8.14 2.79
N SER A 104 1.88 9.45 2.58
CA SER A 104 3.08 10.26 2.45
C SER A 104 3.68 10.59 3.82
N LYS A 105 4.99 10.85 3.85
CA LYS A 105 5.66 11.48 4.98
C LYS A 105 6.58 12.56 4.43
N GLU A 106 6.51 13.77 4.97
CA GLU A 106 7.43 14.84 4.57
C GLU A 106 8.88 14.48 4.94
N ASP A 107 9.69 14.14 3.94
CA ASP A 107 11.11 14.51 3.93
C ASP A 107 11.28 15.84 3.18
N ASN A 108 12.06 16.76 3.75
CA ASN A 108 12.21 18.17 3.31
C ASN A 108 12.98 18.36 1.97
N VAL A 109 12.96 17.37 1.07
CA VAL A 109 13.73 17.36 -0.20
C VAL A 109 12.94 16.71 -1.35
N GLY A 110 11.65 17.03 -1.48
CA GLY A 110 10.75 16.45 -2.48
C GLY A 110 10.26 15.07 -2.03
N GLY A 111 8.95 14.97 -1.74
CA GLY A 111 8.40 13.87 -0.95
C GLY A 111 8.69 12.48 -1.51
N THR A 112 9.36 11.64 -0.70
CA THR A 112 9.65 10.26 -1.06
C THR A 112 8.49 9.35 -0.68
N LEU A 113 7.99 8.54 -1.61
CA LEU A 113 7.01 7.49 -1.32
C LEU A 113 7.66 6.46 -0.37
N ARG A 114 7.15 6.33 0.86
CA ARG A 114 7.77 5.49 1.90
C ARG A 114 6.91 4.34 2.45
N ALA A 115 5.59 4.36 2.25
CA ALA A 115 4.72 3.26 2.66
C ALA A 115 3.43 3.20 1.83
N ALA A 116 3.06 1.98 1.44
CA ALA A 116 1.72 1.65 0.98
C ALA A 116 1.11 0.69 2.01
N ILE A 117 0.01 1.06 2.65
CA ILE A 117 -0.74 0.20 3.56
C ILE A 117 -1.80 -0.53 2.74
N GLY A 118 -1.58 -1.81 2.47
CA GLY A 118 -2.52 -2.64 1.72
C GLY A 118 -2.06 -4.09 1.68
N CYS A 119 -2.99 -5.01 1.92
CA CYS A 119 -2.73 -6.44 1.98
C CYS A 119 -2.46 -7.00 0.57
N ALA A 120 -1.20 -6.91 0.14
CA ALA A 120 -0.76 -7.26 -1.21
C ALA A 120 -0.77 -8.77 -1.47
N ALA A 121 -1.33 -9.18 -2.61
CA ALA A 121 -1.26 -10.54 -3.11
C ALA A 121 -0.30 -10.63 -4.30
N ALA A 122 -0.28 -11.77 -5.00
CA ALA A 122 0.42 -11.89 -6.27
C ALA A 122 -0.29 -11.03 -7.35
N GLY A 123 0.04 -9.73 -7.41
CA GLY A 123 -0.59 -8.74 -8.29
C GLY A 123 -0.41 -7.25 -7.95
N ASP A 124 0.24 -6.88 -6.84
CA ASP A 124 0.27 -5.49 -6.31
C ASP A 124 1.66 -4.81 -6.45
N THR A 125 1.78 -3.49 -6.76
CA THR A 125 3.05 -2.68 -6.72
C THR A 125 2.76 -1.16 -6.87
N ILE A 126 3.70 -0.23 -6.49
CA ILE A 126 4.01 1.15 -7.03
C ILE A 126 4.78 2.00 -5.98
N LEU A 127 5.81 2.85 -6.22
CA LEU A 127 6.83 3.00 -7.29
C LEU A 127 8.22 3.36 -6.65
N PHE A 128 9.13 4.14 -7.27
CA PHE A 128 10.61 3.92 -7.12
C PHE A 128 11.52 5.13 -6.73
N ALA A 129 12.62 4.84 -6.01
CA ALA A 129 13.95 5.44 -6.17
C ALA A 129 15.05 4.51 -5.58
N ASN A 130 16.33 4.72 -5.93
CA ASN A 130 17.40 3.71 -5.80
C ASN A 130 17.73 3.18 -4.39
N TYR A 131 18.04 1.88 -4.36
CA TYR A 131 18.60 1.06 -3.26
C TYR A 131 17.69 0.80 -2.05
N LEU A 132 17.23 -0.44 -1.94
CA LEU A 132 17.04 -1.17 -0.67
C LEU A 132 17.12 -2.69 -0.96
N ASN A 133 17.51 -3.48 0.05
CA ASN A 133 17.90 -4.88 -0.12
C ASN A 133 16.86 -5.82 0.52
N GLY A 134 16.17 -6.60 -0.32
CA GLY A 134 15.25 -7.65 0.10
C GLY A 134 13.81 -7.17 0.26
N ASP A 135 13.04 -7.25 -0.84
CA ASP A 135 11.58 -7.42 -0.88
C ASP A 135 11.19 -7.57 -2.37
N THR A 136 10.61 -8.69 -2.79
CA THR A 136 10.48 -9.01 -4.23
C THR A 136 9.03 -9.15 -4.68
N ILE A 137 8.65 -8.31 -5.65
CA ILE A 137 7.47 -8.50 -6.50
C ILE A 137 7.91 -8.60 -7.96
N LEU A 138 7.25 -9.47 -8.74
CA LEU A 138 7.67 -9.83 -10.10
C LEU A 138 7.03 -8.95 -11.18
N LEU A 139 7.87 -8.14 -11.82
CA LEU A 139 7.51 -7.35 -13.01
C LEU A 139 7.51 -8.22 -14.28
N SER A 140 6.36 -8.34 -14.93
CA SER A 140 6.30 -8.71 -16.35
C SER A 140 6.49 -7.45 -17.19
N LEU A 141 7.73 -7.17 -17.60
CA LEU A 141 8.05 -6.07 -18.55
C LEU A 141 7.60 -4.67 -18.08
N ASN A 142 7.77 -4.35 -16.79
CA ASN A 142 7.56 -3.02 -16.20
C ASN A 142 6.11 -2.48 -16.22
N VAL A 143 5.10 -3.36 -16.16
CA VAL A 143 3.67 -2.98 -16.19
C VAL A 143 2.91 -3.39 -14.92
N LEU A 144 2.06 -2.51 -14.37
CA LEU A 144 1.05 -2.88 -13.37
C LEU A 144 -0.21 -3.44 -14.05
N MET A 145 -0.62 -4.66 -13.71
CA MET A 145 -1.87 -5.24 -14.17
C MET A 145 -2.97 -5.11 -13.11
N ILE A 146 -4.17 -4.65 -13.49
CA ILE A 146 -5.35 -4.58 -12.63
C ILE A 146 -6.39 -5.59 -13.11
N ASP A 147 -6.60 -6.68 -12.36
CA ASP A 147 -7.59 -7.72 -12.67
C ASP A 147 -8.81 -7.74 -11.71
N LYS A 148 -8.78 -6.89 -10.67
CA LYS A 148 -9.76 -6.78 -9.57
C LYS A 148 -10.10 -5.31 -9.29
N GLU A 149 -10.84 -5.07 -8.21
CA GLU A 149 -11.13 -3.73 -7.70
C GLU A 149 -9.94 -3.14 -6.92
N VAL A 150 -9.47 -1.97 -7.37
CA VAL A 150 -8.35 -1.23 -6.77
C VAL A 150 -8.73 0.25 -6.74
N SER A 151 -8.50 0.92 -5.61
CA SER A 151 -8.67 2.37 -5.46
C SER A 151 -7.35 3.00 -5.00
N ILE A 152 -6.90 4.04 -5.71
CA ILE A 152 -5.74 4.85 -5.37
C ILE A 152 -6.26 6.27 -5.11
N LEU A 153 -6.17 6.73 -3.86
CA LEU A 153 -6.76 7.99 -3.40
C LEU A 153 -5.68 8.88 -2.77
N VAL A 154 -5.55 10.11 -3.27
CA VAL A 154 -4.70 11.15 -2.70
C VAL A 154 -5.60 12.19 -2.03
N LEU A 155 -5.40 12.42 -0.72
CA LEU A 155 -6.29 13.24 0.11
C LEU A 155 -5.76 14.66 0.41
N ASP A 156 -4.46 14.89 0.23
CA ASP A 156 -3.80 16.17 0.52
C ASP A 156 -3.46 16.96 -0.76
N THR A 157 -3.33 18.28 -0.61
CA THR A 157 -3.23 19.25 -1.73
C THR A 157 -1.82 19.44 -2.30
N PHE A 158 -0.96 18.42 -2.23
CA PHE A 158 0.43 18.52 -2.70
C PHE A 158 0.72 17.48 -3.77
N ASP A 159 1.50 17.91 -4.77
CA ASP A 159 1.67 17.24 -6.05
C ASP A 159 2.29 15.84 -5.90
N LEU A 160 1.45 14.79 -5.87
CA LEU A 160 1.89 13.41 -5.98
C LEU A 160 1.75 12.97 -7.43
N TRP A 161 2.88 12.72 -8.10
CA TRP A 161 2.90 12.21 -9.46
C TRP A 161 3.51 10.81 -9.56
N ILE A 162 3.06 10.07 -10.57
CA ILE A 162 3.70 8.83 -11.04
C ILE A 162 4.33 9.11 -12.40
N GLU A 163 5.63 8.88 -12.54
CA GLU A 163 6.37 9.08 -13.80
C GLU A 163 6.82 7.74 -14.43
N ARG A 164 6.72 7.66 -15.76
CA ARG A 164 7.24 6.54 -16.56
C ARG A 164 8.56 6.90 -17.25
N GLU A 165 9.64 6.29 -16.79
CA GLU A 165 11.02 6.48 -17.26
C GLU A 165 11.40 5.70 -18.55
N SER A 166 10.61 4.72 -19.00
CA SER A 166 10.95 3.86 -20.16
C SER A 166 9.71 3.37 -20.92
N GLU A 167 9.89 2.60 -22.00
CA GLU A 167 8.75 1.97 -22.69
C GLU A 167 8.00 0.97 -21.78
N GLY A 168 6.67 0.95 -21.90
CA GLY A 168 5.76 0.18 -21.06
C GLY A 168 4.48 0.94 -20.73
N LEU A 169 3.49 0.23 -20.18
CA LEU A 169 2.27 0.78 -19.57
C LEU A 169 2.51 1.07 -18.07
N ILE A 170 2.02 2.20 -17.55
CA ILE A 170 1.94 2.40 -16.08
C ILE A 170 0.80 1.54 -15.52
N PHE A 171 -0.38 1.62 -16.15
CA PHE A 171 -1.59 0.90 -15.72
C PHE A 171 -2.18 0.08 -16.89
N ASN A 172 -2.38 -1.23 -16.68
CA ASN A 172 -3.03 -2.13 -17.63
C ASN A 172 -4.24 -2.80 -16.98
N ILE A 173 -5.45 -2.30 -17.27
CA ILE A 173 -6.68 -2.75 -16.63
C ILE A 173 -7.31 -3.83 -17.49
N SER A 174 -7.42 -5.05 -16.94
CA SER A 174 -8.01 -6.21 -17.58
C SER A 174 -9.53 -6.09 -17.70
N PRO A 175 -10.22 -6.94 -18.49
CA PRO A 175 -11.68 -6.94 -18.61
C PRO A 175 -12.45 -7.17 -17.30
N THR A 176 -11.81 -7.71 -16.26
CA THR A 176 -12.40 -7.88 -14.92
C THR A 176 -11.98 -6.81 -13.92
N GLY A 177 -11.00 -5.97 -14.29
CA GLY A 177 -10.47 -4.91 -13.44
C GLY A 177 -11.47 -3.76 -13.21
N ASN A 178 -11.35 -3.13 -12.04
CA ASN A 178 -12.07 -1.92 -11.67
C ASN A 178 -11.10 -0.98 -10.93
N LEU A 179 -10.60 0.04 -11.62
CA LEU A 179 -9.62 0.99 -11.07
C LEU A 179 -10.29 2.34 -10.79
N LEU A 180 -10.17 2.85 -9.56
CA LEU A 180 -10.43 4.25 -9.22
C LEU A 180 -9.12 4.99 -8.95
N LEU A 181 -8.88 6.09 -9.67
CA LEU A 181 -7.79 7.03 -9.40
C LEU A 181 -8.37 8.38 -8.96
N GLU A 182 -7.98 8.87 -7.77
CA GLU A 182 -8.37 10.18 -7.25
C GLU A 182 -7.17 11.02 -6.80
N GLY A 183 -7.09 12.27 -7.27
CA GLY A 183 -6.18 13.30 -6.74
C GLY A 183 -4.70 13.19 -7.16
N LEU A 184 -4.39 12.34 -8.14
CA LEU A 184 -3.03 12.03 -8.59
C LEU A 184 -2.62 12.86 -9.83
N GLU A 185 -1.32 12.93 -10.12
CA GLU A 185 -0.79 13.26 -11.45
C GLU A 185 -0.04 12.06 -12.08
N VAL A 186 -0.14 11.89 -13.40
CA VAL A 186 0.48 10.79 -14.14
C VAL A 186 1.24 11.36 -15.35
N ILE A 187 2.55 11.15 -15.36
CA ILE A 187 3.49 11.78 -16.28
C ILE A 187 4.20 10.70 -17.12
N GLY A 188 4.25 10.91 -18.43
CA GLY A 188 4.93 10.03 -19.37
C GLY A 188 6.11 10.69 -20.08
N VAL A 189 7.23 9.99 -20.21
CA VAL A 189 8.25 10.35 -21.19
C VAL A 189 7.63 10.36 -22.61
N PRO A 190 7.85 11.42 -23.42
CA PRO A 190 7.29 11.57 -24.76
C PRO A 190 7.99 10.67 -25.81
N ASN A 191 7.38 10.53 -26.98
CA ASN A 191 7.91 9.81 -28.15
C ASN A 191 8.08 8.28 -27.96
N LEU A 192 7.25 7.66 -27.13
CA LEU A 192 7.26 6.21 -26.86
C LEU A 192 6.05 5.51 -27.50
N ALA A 193 6.21 4.23 -27.84
CA ALA A 193 5.25 3.47 -28.64
C ALA A 193 3.99 3.00 -27.88
N GLU A 194 3.97 3.09 -26.55
CA GLU A 194 2.86 2.61 -25.70
C GLU A 194 2.19 3.76 -24.91
N PRO A 195 0.87 3.70 -24.65
CA PRO A 195 0.16 4.64 -23.79
C PRO A 195 0.64 4.52 -22.33
N LEU A 196 0.27 5.47 -21.45
CA LEU A 196 0.52 5.33 -20.01
C LEU A 196 -0.52 4.42 -19.36
N ILE A 197 -1.76 4.45 -19.86
CA ILE A 197 -2.86 3.63 -19.37
C ILE A 197 -3.49 2.88 -20.54
N LEU A 198 -3.62 1.56 -20.41
CA LEU A 198 -4.49 0.74 -21.24
C LEU A 198 -5.68 0.28 -20.39
N ASN A 199 -6.90 0.64 -20.79
CA ASN A 199 -8.12 0.18 -20.11
C ASN A 199 -8.93 -0.76 -20.99
N THR A 200 -9.14 -1.99 -20.50
CA THR A 200 -10.08 -2.97 -21.08
C THR A 200 -11.19 -3.40 -20.11
N GLY A 201 -11.24 -2.85 -18.88
CA GLY A 201 -12.24 -3.11 -17.85
C GLY A 201 -13.02 -1.85 -17.44
N ASN A 202 -13.00 -1.52 -16.16
CA ASN A 202 -13.63 -0.32 -15.62
C ASN A 202 -12.57 0.64 -15.07
N LEU A 203 -12.60 1.90 -15.52
CA LEU A 203 -11.73 2.97 -15.04
C LEU A 203 -12.57 4.16 -14.58
N SER A 204 -12.34 4.61 -13.35
CA SER A 204 -12.91 5.81 -12.76
C SER A 204 -11.79 6.80 -12.43
N LEU A 205 -11.91 8.03 -12.94
CA LEU A 205 -10.92 9.08 -12.81
C LEU A 205 -11.54 10.30 -12.13
N LYS A 206 -10.92 10.81 -11.06
CA LYS A 206 -11.45 11.94 -10.29
C LYS A 206 -10.35 12.92 -9.88
N ASN A 207 -10.48 14.19 -10.28
CA ASN A 207 -9.49 15.23 -9.99
C ASN A 207 -8.03 14.83 -10.34
N ILE A 208 -7.83 14.11 -11.46
CA ILE A 208 -6.53 13.57 -11.88
C ILE A 208 -5.95 14.35 -13.07
N SER A 209 -4.62 14.48 -13.12
CA SER A 209 -3.87 15.02 -14.27
C SER A 209 -3.15 13.87 -14.99
N ILE A 210 -3.24 13.77 -16.33
CA ILE A 210 -2.51 12.77 -17.14
C ILE A 210 -1.92 13.45 -18.38
N HIS A 211 -0.59 13.46 -18.49
CA HIS A 211 0.14 14.14 -19.57
C HIS A 211 1.53 13.55 -19.84
N SER A 212 2.27 14.16 -20.77
CA SER A 212 3.65 13.78 -21.12
C SER A 212 4.63 14.92 -20.87
N SER A 213 5.83 14.60 -20.35
CA SER A 213 6.91 15.55 -20.04
C SER A 213 7.67 16.03 -21.29
N GLY A 214 6.98 16.74 -22.20
CA GLY A 214 7.60 17.38 -23.37
C GLY A 214 6.65 17.72 -24.50
N ASP A 215 7.18 18.38 -25.53
CA ASP A 215 6.40 18.87 -26.67
C ASP A 215 6.38 17.84 -27.83
N SER A 216 5.15 17.55 -28.28
CA SER A 216 4.73 16.89 -29.53
C SER A 216 5.64 15.81 -30.21
N SER A 217 5.28 14.51 -30.07
CA SER A 217 4.93 13.63 -31.24
C SER A 217 4.76 12.10 -30.99
N SER A 218 3.90 11.64 -30.05
CA SER A 218 3.43 10.22 -30.08
C SER A 218 2.24 9.92 -29.15
N MET A 219 1.33 9.03 -29.60
CA MET A 219 0.37 8.19 -28.85
C MET A 219 -0.55 8.87 -27.80
N PRO A 220 -1.81 8.42 -27.64
CA PRO A 220 -2.64 8.89 -26.54
C PRO A 220 -2.08 8.42 -25.19
N VAL A 221 -2.08 9.28 -24.17
CA VAL A 221 -1.66 8.88 -22.81
C VAL A 221 -2.58 7.82 -22.18
N LEU A 222 -3.81 7.71 -22.67
CA LEU A 222 -4.82 6.72 -22.27
C LEU A 222 -5.43 6.06 -23.52
N ASP A 223 -5.20 4.76 -23.69
CA ASP A 223 -5.92 3.89 -24.62
C ASP A 223 -7.10 3.25 -23.88
N ASN A 224 -8.29 3.84 -24.04
CA ASN A 224 -9.50 3.35 -23.40
C ASN A 224 -10.37 2.54 -24.37
N ARG A 225 -10.54 1.25 -24.06
CA ARG A 225 -11.30 0.28 -24.87
C ARG A 225 -12.56 -0.26 -24.16
N ALA A 226 -12.87 0.25 -22.97
CA ALA A 226 -13.98 -0.21 -22.13
C ALA A 226 -14.57 0.94 -21.30
N ASN A 227 -15.13 0.64 -20.11
CA ASN A 227 -15.88 1.59 -19.31
C ASN A 227 -14.95 2.66 -18.71
N LEU A 228 -15.26 3.93 -18.97
CA LEU A 228 -14.53 5.09 -18.46
C LEU A 228 -15.51 6.09 -17.82
N THR A 229 -15.29 6.39 -16.55
CA THR A 229 -16.01 7.44 -15.81
C THR A 229 -15.03 8.55 -15.45
N ILE A 230 -15.32 9.79 -15.85
CA ILE A 230 -14.50 10.96 -15.51
C ILE A 230 -15.31 11.88 -14.60
N MET A 231 -14.73 12.28 -13.48
CA MET A 231 -15.33 13.07 -12.41
C MET A 231 -14.43 14.25 -12.02
N GLY A 232 -15.03 15.30 -11.46
CA GLY A 232 -14.30 16.46 -10.94
C GLY A 232 -13.50 17.22 -12.01
N MET A 233 -12.43 17.89 -11.60
CA MET A 233 -11.56 18.69 -12.48
C MET A 233 -10.43 17.85 -13.08
N SER A 234 -10.75 16.68 -13.65
CA SER A 234 -9.74 15.83 -14.29
C SER A 234 -9.27 16.41 -15.63
N LYS A 235 -7.96 16.38 -15.88
CA LYS A 235 -7.32 16.79 -17.14
C LYS A 235 -6.58 15.58 -17.73
N ILE A 236 -6.98 15.19 -18.92
CA ILE A 236 -6.34 14.11 -19.67
C ILE A 236 -5.95 14.71 -21.01
N ASN A 237 -4.65 14.84 -21.29
CA ASN A 237 -4.19 15.33 -22.58
C ASN A 237 -4.39 14.24 -23.64
N GLN A 238 -5.59 14.20 -24.22
CA GLN A 238 -5.83 13.63 -25.54
C GLN A 238 -5.36 14.64 -26.58
N GLN A 239 -4.74 14.18 -27.67
CA GLN A 239 -4.38 15.06 -28.79
C GLN A 239 -5.66 15.60 -29.47
N GLU A 240 -5.63 16.87 -29.91
CA GLU A 240 -6.48 17.36 -31.01
C GLU A 240 -5.95 16.86 -32.37
#